data_AF-A0A239RPV1-F1
#
_entry.id   AF-A0A239RPV1-F1
#
_cell.length_a   1.000
_cell.length_b   1.000
_cell.length_c   1.000
_cell.angle_alpha   90.00
_cell.angle_beta   90.00
_cell.angle_gamma   90.00
#
_symmetry.space_group_name_H-M   'P 1'
#
loop_
_entity.id
_entity.type
_entity.pdbx_description
1 polymer ?
#
loop_
_entity_poly.entity_id
_entity_poly.type
_entity_poly.pdbx_seq_one_letter_code
_entity_poly.pdbx_strand_id
1 'polypeptide(L)'
;MNTNRIISLLAAVLIMSHAVAATGSRGEATAQRPAESVVLTIGTLHAQHGSNPNYTYQDLYRIMETFSPQVICVEIPPAYFRRKPYLKEMTMGALYGLGRGLEVYAIDWWPPHDARAERRAYMKTDDYRQKQAKLDSLLRQDEVTAAFIGKYGSLEKVAETDTMGWLFFNGSKYNNYVKRLYTYTAAVFGDGCMNLYAEQRNAKMAELIGQAVDANRGKRILILTGAEHKYYFDDAMASRKDVRLVQLSDLLPLKSTPMDSLIAHYLRTGVALGYYEDKETAYRQALVPLLHGPDMDDEPETVRAEDMAKAGPIISEWELAVGNSKRLSFEKTWYYFLCKDYKRAIREARRFIRSTDKLPADLQEFIIPFFWRNLGFCYDMAGRRKKAAEAYDKGISACRQMGMNGEDIEDIYRDYLHHPYSPQQGSR
;
A
#
# COMPACT_ATOMS: atom_id res chain seq x y z
N MET A 1 -3.64 -79.68 3.71
CA MET A 1 -2.46 -80.42 4.20
C MET A 1 -1.37 -79.39 4.43
N ASN A 2 -0.85 -79.05 5.61
CA ASN A 2 -0.91 -79.55 7.00
C ASN A 2 -0.84 -78.28 7.90
N THR A 3 -1.75 -78.00 8.85
CA THR A 3 -1.83 -78.49 10.26
C THR A 3 -0.51 -78.31 11.03
N ASN A 4 -0.42 -77.88 12.30
CA ASN A 4 -1.34 -77.52 13.39
C ASN A 4 -0.46 -77.12 14.60
N ARG A 5 -1.08 -76.47 15.61
CA ARG A 5 -0.77 -76.34 17.08
C ARG A 5 -0.90 -74.87 17.48
N ILE A 6 -1.93 -74.34 18.14
CA ILE A 6 -2.88 -74.71 19.23
C ILE A 6 -2.23 -74.91 20.62
N ILE A 7 -2.82 -74.16 21.57
CA ILE A 7 -3.07 -74.37 23.02
C ILE A 7 -2.25 -73.42 23.93
N SER A 8 -2.75 -72.71 24.96
CA SER A 8 -4.04 -72.19 25.49
C SER A 8 -3.74 -71.78 26.95
N LEU A 9 -4.37 -70.72 27.50
CA LEU A 9 -4.76 -70.51 28.93
C LEU A 9 -5.17 -69.02 29.04
N LEU A 10 -6.44 -68.57 29.15
CA LEU A 10 -7.65 -68.99 29.88
C LEU A 10 -7.57 -68.78 31.40
N ALA A 11 -8.04 -67.62 31.85
CA ALA A 11 -8.74 -67.45 33.12
C ALA A 11 -9.77 -66.32 32.96
N ALA A 12 -11.03 -66.74 32.99
CA ALA A 12 -12.22 -65.90 33.03
C ALA A 12 -12.66 -65.70 34.50
N VAL A 13 -13.81 -65.02 34.65
CA VAL A 13 -14.76 -64.99 35.80
C VAL A 13 -14.66 -63.70 36.67
N LEU A 14 -15.72 -62.92 36.97
CA LEU A 14 -17.19 -63.07 36.90
C LEU A 14 -17.88 -61.68 36.74
N ILE A 15 -19.14 -61.77 36.33
CA ILE A 15 -20.21 -60.81 35.99
C ILE A 15 -20.73 -59.99 37.19
N MET A 16 -21.16 -58.73 36.96
CA MET A 16 -22.47 -58.24 37.43
C MET A 16 -22.99 -57.06 36.59
N SER A 17 -24.15 -57.31 36.01
CA SER A 17 -25.12 -56.42 35.38
C SER A 17 -25.55 -55.28 36.32
N HIS A 18 -25.79 -54.08 35.79
CA HIS A 18 -26.97 -53.25 36.11
C HIS A 18 -27.19 -52.27 34.95
N ALA A 19 -28.29 -52.48 34.24
CA ALA A 19 -28.84 -51.52 33.29
C ALA A 19 -29.47 -50.36 34.07
N VAL A 20 -29.08 -49.13 33.71
CA VAL A 20 -29.92 -47.95 33.94
C VAL A 20 -30.21 -47.37 32.56
N ALA A 21 -31.47 -47.45 32.17
CA ALA A 21 -32.01 -46.75 31.02
C ALA A 21 -31.96 -45.24 31.30
N ALA A 22 -31.01 -44.54 30.66
CA ALA A 22 -31.08 -43.10 30.52
C ALA A 22 -31.72 -42.81 29.17
N THR A 23 -33.01 -42.50 29.19
CA THR A 23 -33.72 -41.80 28.11
C THR A 23 -33.14 -40.39 27.97
N GLY A 24 -31.98 -40.28 27.32
CA GLY A 24 -31.44 -39.01 26.85
C GLY A 24 -32.06 -38.70 25.50
N SER A 25 -32.86 -37.64 25.44
CA SER A 25 -33.34 -37.05 24.20
C SER A 25 -32.17 -36.87 23.23
N ARG A 26 -32.25 -37.51 22.06
CA ARG A 26 -31.49 -37.07 20.88
C ARG A 26 -31.99 -35.67 20.56
N GLY A 27 -31.35 -34.66 21.17
CA GLY A 27 -31.44 -33.30 20.67
C GLY A 27 -30.97 -33.32 19.23
N GLU A 28 -31.89 -33.04 18.32
CA GLU A 28 -31.53 -32.66 16.96
C GLU A 28 -30.45 -31.58 17.07
N ALA A 29 -29.26 -31.88 16.56
CA ALA A 29 -28.27 -30.87 16.29
C ALA A 29 -28.89 -29.97 15.22
N THR A 30 -29.60 -28.95 15.67
CA THR A 30 -30.00 -27.83 14.82
C THR A 30 -28.69 -27.29 14.28
N ALA A 31 -28.45 -27.49 12.99
CA ALA A 31 -27.39 -26.81 12.28
C ALA A 31 -27.64 -25.31 12.49
N GLN A 32 -26.95 -24.71 13.46
CA GLN A 32 -27.00 -23.28 13.69
C GLN A 32 -26.69 -22.65 12.35
N ARG A 33 -27.64 -21.86 11.83
CA ARG A 33 -27.38 -21.07 10.63
C ARG A 33 -26.04 -20.35 10.86
N PRO A 34 -25.11 -20.39 9.89
CA PRO A 34 -23.86 -19.66 10.02
C PRO A 34 -24.19 -18.25 10.48
N ALA A 35 -23.51 -17.77 11.52
CA ALA A 35 -23.71 -16.41 12.00
C ALA A 35 -23.52 -15.45 10.82
N GLU A 36 -24.43 -14.48 10.70
CA GLU A 36 -24.41 -13.49 9.63
C GLU A 36 -23.15 -12.61 9.75
N SER A 37 -22.41 -12.44 8.65
CA SER A 37 -21.24 -11.55 8.63
C SER A 37 -21.69 -10.09 8.67
N VAL A 38 -21.03 -9.27 9.48
CA VAL A 38 -21.35 -7.84 9.58
C VAL A 38 -20.32 -7.06 8.76
N VAL A 39 -20.74 -6.39 7.70
CA VAL A 39 -19.82 -5.73 6.76
C VAL A 39 -20.00 -4.22 6.82
N LEU A 40 -18.89 -3.48 6.84
CA LEU A 40 -18.85 -2.02 6.71
C LEU A 40 -17.87 -1.65 5.60
N THR A 41 -18.33 -0.89 4.60
CA THR A 41 -17.47 -0.27 3.58
C THR A 41 -17.20 1.18 3.93
N ILE A 42 -15.93 1.58 3.96
CA ILE A 42 -15.49 2.95 4.17
C ILE A 42 -14.76 3.47 2.93
N GLY A 43 -15.33 4.54 2.39
CA GLY A 43 -14.76 5.34 1.31
C GLY A 43 -13.71 6.31 1.83
N THR A 44 -12.48 6.22 1.31
CA THR A 44 -11.31 7.02 1.69
C THR A 44 -10.95 8.05 0.61
N LEU A 45 -10.01 8.94 0.94
CA LEU A 45 -9.60 10.09 0.11
C LEU A 45 -8.18 9.99 -0.45
N HIS A 46 -7.56 8.81 -0.42
CA HIS A 46 -6.16 8.66 -0.86
C HIS A 46 -5.23 9.63 -0.12
N ALA A 47 -4.34 10.30 -0.85
CA ALA A 47 -3.39 11.24 -0.29
C ALA A 47 -4.04 12.45 0.44
N GLN A 48 -5.32 12.77 0.16
CA GLN A 48 -5.98 13.98 0.69
C GLN A 48 -6.29 13.89 2.18
N HIS A 49 -6.27 12.69 2.80
CA HIS A 49 -6.37 12.58 4.27
C HIS A 49 -5.29 13.36 5.03
N GLY A 50 -4.16 13.66 4.40
CA GLY A 50 -3.08 14.46 4.99
C GLY A 50 -3.36 15.96 5.06
N SER A 51 -4.24 16.48 4.21
CA SER A 51 -4.58 17.91 4.12
C SER A 51 -6.01 18.22 4.56
N ASN A 52 -6.92 17.25 4.45
CA ASN A 52 -8.33 17.46 4.76
C ASN A 52 -8.57 17.66 6.27
N PRO A 53 -9.15 18.80 6.71
CA PRO A 53 -9.37 19.07 8.12
C PRO A 53 -10.55 18.31 8.74
N ASN A 54 -11.45 17.76 7.91
CA ASN A 54 -12.72 17.16 8.34
C ASN A 54 -12.81 15.65 8.06
N TYR A 55 -11.81 15.07 7.40
CA TYR A 55 -11.65 13.63 7.20
C TYR A 55 -10.18 13.25 7.29
N THR A 56 -9.66 13.24 8.51
CA THR A 56 -8.26 12.94 8.80
C THR A 56 -8.00 11.44 8.92
N TYR A 57 -6.72 11.04 8.96
CA TYR A 57 -6.33 9.69 9.38
C TYR A 57 -6.82 9.33 10.79
N GLN A 58 -6.92 10.31 11.70
CA GLN A 58 -7.44 10.07 13.05
C GLN A 58 -8.94 9.72 13.02
N ASP A 59 -9.71 10.26 12.08
CA ASP A 59 -11.11 9.88 11.89
C ASP A 59 -11.23 8.45 11.37
N LEU A 60 -10.42 8.06 10.37
CA LEU A 60 -10.33 6.66 9.92
C LEU A 60 -10.00 5.71 11.08
N TYR A 61 -9.04 6.08 11.93
CA TYR A 61 -8.71 5.27 13.11
C TYR A 61 -9.90 5.11 14.06
N ARG A 62 -10.63 6.20 14.34
CA ARG A 62 -11.81 6.16 15.21
C ARG A 62 -12.93 5.33 14.61
N ILE A 63 -13.10 5.34 13.29
CA ILE A 63 -14.04 4.46 12.58
C ILE A 63 -13.66 2.99 12.80
N MET A 64 -12.38 2.63 12.60
CA MET A 64 -11.88 1.27 12.83
C MET A 64 -12.09 0.84 14.29
N GLU A 65 -11.74 1.70 15.25
CA GLU A 65 -11.91 1.41 16.68
C GLU A 65 -13.38 1.29 17.11
N THR A 66 -14.27 2.09 16.51
CA THR A 66 -15.71 2.04 16.80
C THR A 66 -16.32 0.77 16.19
N PHE A 67 -15.98 0.47 14.94
CA PHE A 67 -16.48 -0.71 14.26
C PHE A 67 -15.86 -2.01 14.80
N SER A 68 -14.65 -1.97 15.38
CA SER A 68 -13.95 -3.14 15.94
C SER A 68 -13.95 -4.34 14.98
N PRO A 69 -13.34 -4.21 13.78
CA PRO A 69 -13.29 -5.29 12.81
C PRO A 69 -12.52 -6.49 13.34
N GLN A 70 -12.86 -7.66 12.83
CA GLN A 70 -12.09 -8.90 13.00
C GLN A 70 -11.34 -9.28 11.71
N VAL A 71 -11.70 -8.66 10.60
CA VAL A 71 -11.08 -8.81 9.28
C VAL A 71 -11.07 -7.45 8.60
N ILE A 72 -9.99 -7.15 7.87
CA ILE A 72 -9.86 -5.90 7.12
C ILE A 72 -9.51 -6.21 5.67
N CYS A 73 -10.30 -5.67 4.75
CA CYS A 73 -9.98 -5.61 3.33
C CYS A 73 -9.39 -4.23 3.02
N VAL A 74 -8.26 -4.18 2.34
CA VAL A 74 -7.59 -2.94 1.94
C VAL A 74 -7.43 -2.89 0.43
N GLU A 75 -7.75 -1.76 -0.19
CA GLU A 75 -7.50 -1.49 -1.60
C GLU A 75 -5.98 -1.39 -1.85
N ILE A 76 -5.33 -2.55 -1.90
CA ILE A 76 -3.95 -2.75 -2.31
C ILE A 76 -3.94 -3.93 -3.28
N PRO A 77 -3.21 -3.86 -4.40
CA PRO A 77 -3.11 -5.01 -5.30
C PRO A 77 -2.43 -6.17 -4.57
N PRO A 78 -2.91 -7.43 -4.69
CA PRO A 78 -2.30 -8.58 -4.03
C PRO A 78 -0.79 -8.72 -4.28
N ALA A 79 -0.33 -8.38 -5.50
CA ALA A 79 1.08 -8.41 -5.85
C ALA A 79 1.93 -7.35 -5.10
N TYR A 80 1.32 -6.29 -4.59
CA TYR A 80 1.98 -5.18 -3.91
C TYR A 80 1.90 -5.29 -2.39
N PHE A 81 0.90 -6.02 -1.88
CA PHE A 81 0.65 -6.17 -0.45
C PHE A 81 1.90 -6.63 0.30
N ARG A 82 2.32 -5.84 1.30
CA ARG A 82 3.54 -6.05 2.12
C ARG A 82 4.86 -6.07 1.36
N ARG A 83 4.88 -5.69 0.08
CA ARG A 83 6.05 -5.74 -0.80
C ARG A 83 6.42 -4.38 -1.37
N LYS A 84 5.43 -3.54 -1.65
CA LYS A 84 5.60 -2.20 -2.21
C LYS A 84 4.84 -1.16 -1.38
N PRO A 85 5.34 0.09 -1.34
CA PRO A 85 4.55 1.19 -0.81
C PRO A 85 3.28 1.37 -1.66
N TYR A 86 2.21 1.80 -1.01
CA TYR A 86 0.95 2.15 -1.66
C TYR A 86 0.31 3.32 -0.92
N LEU A 87 -1.00 3.49 -1.08
CA LEU A 87 -1.79 4.49 -0.38
C LEU A 87 -1.61 4.40 1.15
N LYS A 88 -1.44 5.56 1.80
CA LYS A 88 -1.10 5.65 3.23
C LYS A 88 -2.21 5.10 4.11
N GLU A 89 -3.46 5.42 3.81
CA GLU A 89 -4.62 4.97 4.56
C GLU A 89 -4.85 3.46 4.44
N MET A 90 -4.49 2.87 3.30
CA MET A 90 -4.59 1.41 3.09
C MET A 90 -3.49 0.69 3.88
N THR A 91 -2.27 1.23 3.87
CA THR A 91 -1.16 0.73 4.70
C THR A 91 -1.48 0.87 6.19
N MET A 92 -2.10 1.98 6.60
CA MET A 92 -2.60 2.19 7.95
C MET A 92 -3.65 1.14 8.36
N GLY A 93 -4.62 0.83 7.49
CA GLY A 93 -5.59 -0.24 7.74
C GLY A 93 -4.93 -1.61 7.87
N ALA A 94 -3.91 -1.88 7.05
CA ALA A 94 -3.13 -3.11 7.17
C ALA A 94 -2.33 -3.17 8.48
N LEU A 95 -1.66 -2.09 8.88
CA LEU A 95 -0.96 -1.99 10.16
C LEU A 95 -1.91 -2.18 11.36
N TYR A 96 -3.10 -1.59 11.30
CA TYR A 96 -4.14 -1.77 12.32
C TYR A 96 -4.48 -3.26 12.49
N GLY A 97 -4.76 -3.95 11.40
CA GLY A 97 -5.13 -5.37 11.41
C GLY A 97 -3.98 -6.27 11.83
N LEU A 98 -2.83 -6.16 11.17
CA LEU A 98 -1.65 -6.99 11.42
C LEU A 98 -1.13 -6.81 12.84
N GLY A 99 -1.08 -5.57 13.36
CA GLY A 99 -0.65 -5.29 14.72
C GLY A 99 -1.55 -5.88 15.82
N ARG A 100 -2.78 -6.27 15.47
CA ARG A 100 -3.77 -6.90 16.34
C ARG A 100 -3.99 -8.39 16.03
N GLY A 101 -3.18 -8.97 15.13
CA GLY A 101 -3.32 -10.37 14.72
C GLY A 101 -4.58 -10.67 13.90
N LEU A 102 -5.19 -9.65 13.28
CA LEU A 102 -6.34 -9.81 12.41
C LEU A 102 -5.92 -10.27 11.02
N GLU A 103 -6.85 -10.94 10.31
CA GLU A 103 -6.66 -11.21 8.89
C GLU A 103 -6.83 -9.93 8.06
N VAL A 104 -5.90 -9.72 7.13
CA VAL A 104 -5.91 -8.58 6.21
C VAL A 104 -5.86 -9.08 4.78
N TYR A 105 -6.85 -8.68 3.98
CA TYR A 105 -7.01 -9.08 2.58
C TYR A 105 -6.74 -7.89 1.66
N ALA A 106 -5.85 -8.09 0.69
CA ALA A 106 -5.58 -7.14 -0.38
C ALA A 106 -6.61 -7.35 -1.50
N ILE A 107 -7.39 -6.33 -1.84
CA ILE A 107 -8.58 -6.48 -2.70
C ILE A 107 -8.53 -5.68 -4.01
N ASP A 108 -7.44 -4.97 -4.32
CA ASP A 108 -7.38 -4.14 -5.53
C ASP A 108 -6.96 -4.94 -6.78
N TRP A 109 -7.31 -4.42 -7.95
CA TRP A 109 -6.91 -4.93 -9.25
C TRP A 109 -6.78 -3.78 -10.26
N TRP A 110 -5.77 -3.84 -11.11
CA TRP A 110 -5.61 -2.91 -12.24
C TRP A 110 -5.50 -3.70 -13.54
N PRO A 111 -6.12 -3.22 -14.63
CA PRO A 111 -5.89 -3.82 -15.93
C PRO A 111 -4.43 -3.62 -16.37
N PRO A 112 -3.89 -4.49 -17.24
CA PRO A 112 -2.47 -4.52 -17.60
C PRO A 112 -2.02 -3.41 -18.57
N HIS A 113 -2.83 -2.37 -18.81
CA HIS A 113 -2.56 -1.29 -19.77
C HIS A 113 -2.67 0.09 -19.11
N ASP A 114 -2.06 1.11 -19.73
CA ASP A 114 -2.10 2.49 -19.22
C ASP A 114 -3.37 3.22 -19.65
N ALA A 115 -4.47 2.91 -18.93
CA ALA A 115 -5.76 3.54 -19.13
C ALA A 115 -5.71 5.09 -19.03
N ARG A 116 -4.77 5.66 -18.26
CA ARG A 116 -4.64 7.12 -18.12
C ARG A 116 -4.01 7.74 -19.37
N ALA A 117 -3.00 7.09 -19.97
CA ALA A 117 -2.45 7.52 -21.24
C ALA A 117 -3.49 7.42 -22.37
N GLU A 118 -4.21 6.31 -22.44
CA GLU A 118 -5.32 6.11 -23.39
C GLU A 118 -6.38 7.21 -23.25
N ARG A 119 -6.78 7.52 -22.01
CA ARG A 119 -7.73 8.60 -21.71
C ARG A 119 -7.23 9.95 -22.21
N ARG A 120 -5.97 10.32 -21.89
CA ARG A 120 -5.37 11.58 -22.37
C ARG A 120 -5.33 11.69 -23.89
N ALA A 121 -5.12 10.57 -24.59
CA ALA A 121 -5.15 10.53 -26.05
C ALA A 121 -6.58 10.69 -26.58
N TYR A 122 -7.54 9.93 -26.03
CA TYR A 122 -8.93 9.92 -26.46
C TYR A 122 -9.65 11.26 -26.20
N MET A 123 -9.33 11.97 -25.12
CA MET A 123 -9.87 13.30 -24.80
C MET A 123 -9.58 14.37 -25.87
N LYS A 124 -8.67 14.11 -26.83
CA LYS A 124 -8.35 15.01 -27.93
C LYS A 124 -9.23 14.81 -29.17
N THR A 125 -10.08 13.78 -29.18
CA THR A 125 -10.88 13.38 -30.35
C THR A 125 -12.22 14.12 -30.43
N ASP A 126 -12.82 14.16 -31.63
CA ASP A 126 -14.17 14.70 -31.81
C ASP A 126 -15.25 13.78 -31.21
N ASP A 127 -15.05 12.46 -31.24
CA ASP A 127 -15.95 11.50 -30.59
C ASP A 127 -16.06 11.77 -29.09
N TYR A 128 -14.93 12.05 -28.42
CA TYR A 128 -14.94 12.46 -27.01
C TYR A 128 -15.77 13.73 -26.80
N ARG A 129 -15.59 14.78 -27.60
CA ARG A 129 -16.33 16.06 -27.44
C ARG A 129 -17.84 15.85 -27.56
N GLN A 130 -18.27 15.06 -28.54
CA GLN A 130 -19.69 14.75 -28.76
C GLN A 130 -20.27 13.94 -27.60
N LYS A 131 -19.57 12.90 -27.16
CA LYS A 131 -19.99 12.07 -26.02
C LYS A 131 -19.97 12.84 -24.71
N GLN A 132 -18.99 13.72 -24.49
CA GLN A 132 -18.96 14.58 -23.31
C GLN A 132 -20.18 15.49 -23.26
N ALA A 133 -20.55 16.13 -24.37
CA ALA A 133 -21.76 16.95 -24.43
C ALA A 133 -23.04 16.14 -24.13
N LYS A 134 -23.11 14.88 -24.59
CA LYS A 134 -24.20 13.95 -24.27
C LYS A 134 -24.22 13.62 -22.78
N LEU A 135 -23.07 13.29 -22.18
CA LEU A 135 -22.94 13.02 -20.75
C LEU A 135 -23.39 14.24 -19.93
N ASP A 136 -22.91 15.44 -20.25
CA ASP A 136 -23.28 16.67 -19.57
C ASP A 136 -24.80 16.92 -19.64
N SER A 137 -25.45 16.61 -20.76
CA SER A 137 -26.90 16.70 -20.88
C SER A 137 -27.62 15.71 -19.95
N LEU A 138 -27.15 14.46 -19.89
CA LEU A 138 -27.75 13.44 -19.01
C LEU A 138 -27.63 13.84 -17.54
N LEU A 139 -26.44 14.29 -17.12
CA LEU A 139 -26.18 14.71 -15.74
C LEU A 139 -26.99 15.95 -15.33
N ARG A 140 -27.34 16.84 -16.26
CA ARG A 140 -28.22 17.99 -15.99
C ARG A 140 -29.70 17.61 -15.86
N GLN A 141 -30.12 16.53 -16.51
CA GLN A 141 -31.51 16.08 -16.51
C GLN A 141 -31.84 15.13 -15.37
N ASP A 142 -30.85 14.41 -14.85
CA ASP A 142 -31.01 13.55 -13.68
C ASP A 142 -31.05 14.38 -12.39
N GLU A 143 -32.15 14.26 -11.64
CA GLU A 143 -32.40 15.06 -10.44
C GLU A 143 -31.35 14.84 -9.35
N VAL A 144 -30.82 13.62 -9.21
CA VAL A 144 -29.82 13.29 -8.19
C VAL A 144 -28.50 13.96 -8.52
N THR A 145 -28.06 13.84 -9.78
CA THR A 145 -26.79 14.46 -10.21
C THR A 145 -26.89 15.97 -10.27
N ALA A 146 -28.00 16.52 -10.79
CA ALA A 146 -28.23 17.97 -10.84
C ALA A 146 -28.27 18.59 -9.43
N ALA A 147 -28.96 17.95 -8.47
CA ALA A 147 -29.02 18.44 -7.10
C ALA A 147 -27.65 18.37 -6.39
N PHE A 148 -26.88 17.30 -6.62
CA PHE A 148 -25.54 17.18 -6.07
C PHE A 148 -24.61 18.26 -6.64
N ILE A 149 -24.55 18.40 -7.97
CA ILE A 149 -23.71 19.37 -8.66
C ILE A 149 -24.09 20.81 -8.28
N GLY A 150 -25.39 21.11 -8.22
CA GLY A 150 -25.86 22.44 -7.82
C GLY A 150 -25.46 22.83 -6.40
N LYS A 151 -25.31 21.85 -5.50
CA LYS A 151 -24.93 22.11 -4.10
C LYS A 151 -23.43 22.05 -3.85
N TYR A 152 -22.73 21.09 -4.43
CA TYR A 152 -21.34 20.75 -4.10
C TYR A 152 -20.36 20.99 -5.26
N GLY A 153 -20.85 21.16 -6.49
CA GLY A 153 -20.04 21.15 -7.71
C GLY A 153 -19.73 19.74 -8.23
N SER A 154 -18.82 19.67 -9.20
CA SER A 154 -18.29 18.40 -9.72
C SER A 154 -17.45 17.66 -8.67
N LEU A 155 -17.10 16.39 -8.92
CA LEU A 155 -16.15 15.66 -8.06
C LEU A 155 -14.79 16.35 -7.99
N GLU A 156 -14.33 16.91 -9.11
CA GLU A 156 -13.12 17.73 -9.16
C GLU A 156 -13.23 18.91 -8.19
N LYS A 157 -14.38 19.60 -8.18
CA LYS A 157 -14.58 20.72 -7.25
C LYS A 157 -14.60 20.27 -5.79
N VAL A 158 -15.24 19.14 -5.50
CA VAL A 158 -15.23 18.55 -4.16
C VAL A 158 -13.80 18.21 -3.73
N ALA A 159 -13.00 17.62 -4.62
CA ALA A 159 -11.61 17.29 -4.35
C ALA A 159 -10.73 18.54 -4.16
N GLU A 160 -10.91 19.59 -4.97
CA GLU A 160 -10.21 20.88 -4.84
C GLU A 160 -10.51 21.59 -3.53
N THR A 161 -11.78 21.57 -3.11
CA THR A 161 -12.20 22.29 -1.89
C THR A 161 -11.71 21.61 -0.61
N ASP A 162 -11.39 20.31 -0.66
CA ASP A 162 -10.78 19.50 0.39
C ASP A 162 -11.28 19.77 1.83
N THR A 163 -12.58 20.04 1.98
CA THR A 163 -13.21 20.43 3.25
C THR A 163 -14.39 19.53 3.62
N MET A 164 -14.80 18.62 2.74
CA MET A 164 -15.87 17.69 3.06
C MET A 164 -15.41 16.65 4.09
N GLY A 165 -16.28 16.34 5.05
CA GLY A 165 -15.95 15.43 6.15
C GLY A 165 -16.27 13.96 5.88
N TRP A 166 -15.85 13.09 6.80
CA TRP A 166 -16.02 11.63 6.68
C TRP A 166 -17.48 11.17 6.51
N LEU A 167 -18.45 11.86 7.13
CA LEU A 167 -19.89 11.58 6.93
C LEU A 167 -20.38 11.92 5.52
N PHE A 168 -19.77 12.91 4.85
CA PHE A 168 -20.16 13.27 3.49
C PHE A 168 -19.77 12.17 2.51
N PHE A 169 -18.50 11.75 2.51
CA PHE A 169 -17.97 10.75 1.58
C PHE A 169 -18.52 9.34 1.83
N ASN A 170 -18.97 9.05 3.04
CA ASN A 170 -19.59 7.77 3.40
C ASN A 170 -21.12 7.84 3.49
N GLY A 171 -21.72 8.97 3.07
CA GLY A 171 -23.15 9.20 3.14
C GLY A 171 -23.88 8.79 1.85
N SER A 172 -25.17 8.50 1.97
CA SER A 172 -26.01 8.08 0.83
C SER A 172 -26.05 9.10 -0.31
N LYS A 173 -25.95 10.40 -0.03
CA LYS A 173 -25.94 11.45 -1.05
C LYS A 173 -24.73 11.33 -1.99
N TYR A 174 -23.54 11.15 -1.44
CA TYR A 174 -22.32 10.96 -2.23
C TYR A 174 -22.37 9.63 -2.96
N ASN A 175 -22.71 8.53 -2.27
CA ASN A 175 -22.81 7.21 -2.89
C ASN A 175 -23.79 7.17 -4.07
N ASN A 176 -24.99 7.73 -3.90
CA ASN A 176 -26.00 7.77 -4.96
C ASN A 176 -25.55 8.62 -6.15
N TYR A 177 -24.89 9.76 -5.88
CA TYR A 177 -24.34 10.59 -6.94
C TYR A 177 -23.27 9.86 -7.74
N VAL A 178 -22.29 9.24 -7.08
CA VAL A 178 -21.22 8.48 -7.75
C VAL A 178 -21.80 7.31 -8.54
N LYS A 179 -22.73 6.55 -7.96
CA LYS A 179 -23.44 5.46 -8.67
C LYS A 179 -24.10 5.95 -9.96
N ARG A 180 -24.81 7.09 -9.90
CA ARG A 180 -25.45 7.70 -11.07
C ARG A 180 -24.43 8.20 -12.10
N LEU A 181 -23.37 8.86 -11.65
CA LEU A 181 -22.28 9.32 -12.50
C LEU A 181 -21.69 8.15 -13.30
N TYR A 182 -21.26 7.09 -12.63
CA TYR A 182 -20.69 5.91 -13.29
C TYR A 182 -21.69 5.18 -14.20
N THR A 183 -22.97 5.12 -13.82
CA THR A 183 -24.03 4.58 -14.69
C THR A 183 -24.09 5.34 -16.03
N TYR A 184 -24.09 6.69 -15.98
CA TYR A 184 -24.16 7.49 -17.20
C TYR A 184 -22.85 7.52 -17.98
N THR A 185 -21.70 7.59 -17.31
CA THR A 185 -20.42 7.57 -18.01
C THR A 185 -20.18 6.22 -18.68
N ALA A 186 -20.58 5.09 -18.07
CA ALA A 186 -20.53 3.77 -18.70
C ALA A 186 -21.51 3.67 -19.88
N ALA A 187 -22.72 4.22 -19.77
CA ALA A 187 -23.67 4.23 -20.88
C ALA A 187 -23.20 5.07 -22.09
N VAL A 188 -22.41 6.11 -21.85
CA VAL A 188 -21.91 7.02 -22.90
C VAL A 188 -20.58 6.55 -23.50
N PHE A 189 -19.64 6.15 -22.65
CA PHE A 189 -18.26 5.84 -23.04
C PHE A 189 -17.92 4.34 -23.01
N GLY A 190 -18.79 3.50 -22.45
CA GLY A 190 -18.47 2.10 -22.14
C GLY A 190 -17.49 1.97 -20.98
N ASP A 191 -17.15 0.74 -20.59
CA ASP A 191 -16.13 0.46 -19.57
C ASP A 191 -14.70 0.52 -20.16
N GLY A 192 -14.35 1.67 -20.72
CA GLY A 192 -13.04 1.93 -21.36
C GLY A 192 -12.18 2.93 -20.59
N CYS A 193 -11.19 3.51 -21.28
CA CYS A 193 -10.23 4.45 -20.69
C CYS A 193 -10.85 5.67 -19.99
N MET A 194 -12.01 6.15 -20.45
CA MET A 194 -12.71 7.27 -19.80
C MET A 194 -13.20 6.93 -18.39
N ASN A 195 -13.57 5.67 -18.16
CA ASN A 195 -13.99 5.14 -16.87
C ASN A 195 -12.87 4.37 -16.16
N LEU A 196 -11.65 4.38 -16.70
CA LEU A 196 -10.51 3.62 -16.18
C LEU A 196 -10.85 2.14 -15.92
N TYR A 197 -11.73 1.57 -16.76
CA TYR A 197 -12.20 0.19 -16.63
C TYR A 197 -12.82 -0.11 -15.24
N ALA A 198 -13.54 0.88 -14.70
CA ALA A 198 -14.12 0.83 -13.36
C ALA A 198 -15.08 -0.35 -13.15
N GLU A 199 -15.88 -0.76 -14.14
CA GLU A 199 -16.79 -1.91 -13.98
C GLU A 199 -16.00 -3.21 -13.81
N GLN A 200 -15.03 -3.47 -14.70
CA GLN A 200 -14.14 -4.63 -14.58
C GLN A 200 -13.34 -4.62 -13.27
N ARG A 201 -12.79 -3.46 -12.90
CA ARG A 201 -12.04 -3.30 -11.65
C ARG A 201 -12.93 -3.56 -10.44
N ASN A 202 -14.08 -2.90 -10.35
CA ASN A 202 -15.02 -3.06 -9.24
C ASN A 202 -15.55 -4.50 -9.14
N ALA A 203 -15.85 -5.15 -10.28
CA ALA A 203 -16.27 -6.54 -10.29
C ALA A 203 -15.18 -7.46 -9.73
N LYS A 204 -13.91 -7.26 -10.11
CA LYS A 204 -12.81 -8.07 -9.59
C LYS A 204 -12.53 -7.80 -8.11
N MET A 205 -12.59 -6.53 -7.68
CA MET A 205 -12.47 -6.17 -6.26
C MET A 205 -13.61 -6.79 -5.44
N ALA A 206 -14.85 -6.76 -5.94
CA ALA A 206 -16.01 -7.38 -5.29
C ALA A 206 -15.89 -8.90 -5.18
N GLU A 207 -15.29 -9.57 -6.17
CA GLU A 207 -14.96 -11.00 -6.10
C GLU A 207 -13.98 -11.29 -4.95
N LEU A 208 -12.90 -10.51 -4.85
CA LEU A 208 -11.89 -10.65 -3.79
C LEU A 208 -12.48 -10.36 -2.40
N ILE A 209 -13.33 -9.33 -2.28
CA ILE A 209 -14.10 -9.06 -1.06
C ILE A 209 -15.01 -10.24 -0.73
N GLY A 210 -15.72 -10.79 -1.71
CA GLY A 210 -16.59 -11.94 -1.53
C GLY A 210 -15.83 -13.16 -0.98
N GLN A 211 -14.65 -13.44 -1.53
CA GLN A 211 -13.75 -14.49 -1.03
C GLN A 211 -13.34 -14.25 0.43
N ALA A 212 -12.99 -13.01 0.79
CA ALA A 212 -12.65 -12.65 2.17
C ALA A 212 -13.84 -12.85 3.11
N VAL A 213 -15.05 -12.48 2.69
CA VAL A 213 -16.31 -12.68 3.45
C VAL A 213 -16.59 -14.17 3.63
N ASP A 214 -16.46 -14.98 2.58
CA ASP A 214 -16.71 -16.42 2.63
C ASP A 214 -15.70 -17.17 3.51
N ALA A 215 -14.43 -16.75 3.50
CA ALA A 215 -13.41 -17.27 4.41
C ALA A 215 -13.65 -16.89 5.89
N ASN A 216 -14.48 -15.86 6.13
CA ASN A 216 -14.66 -15.24 7.44
C ASN A 216 -16.12 -15.10 7.87
N ARG A 217 -16.94 -16.10 7.57
CA ARG A 217 -18.37 -16.09 7.92
C ARG A 217 -18.62 -15.82 9.41
N GLY A 218 -19.58 -14.95 9.68
CA GLY A 218 -19.96 -14.56 11.05
C GLY A 218 -19.04 -13.54 11.71
N LYS A 219 -18.03 -13.02 11.00
CA LYS A 219 -17.13 -12.00 11.52
C LYS A 219 -17.58 -10.58 11.14
N ARG A 220 -17.02 -9.59 11.85
CA ARG A 220 -17.09 -8.17 11.49
C ARG A 220 -15.99 -7.83 10.49
N ILE A 221 -16.37 -7.44 9.28
CA ILE A 221 -15.45 -7.24 8.15
C ILE A 221 -15.50 -5.78 7.74
N LEU A 222 -14.35 -5.12 7.80
CA LEU A 222 -14.18 -3.75 7.31
C LEU A 222 -13.59 -3.77 5.91
N ILE A 223 -14.13 -2.98 5.00
CA ILE A 223 -13.59 -2.76 3.66
C ILE A 223 -13.13 -1.31 3.57
N LEU A 224 -11.85 -1.08 3.35
CA LEU A 224 -11.26 0.23 3.06
C LEU A 224 -11.00 0.35 1.56
N THR A 225 -11.60 1.36 0.93
CA THR A 225 -11.48 1.62 -0.50
C THR A 225 -11.64 3.11 -0.79
N GLY A 226 -11.19 3.61 -1.94
CA GLY A 226 -11.47 4.96 -2.40
C GLY A 226 -12.98 5.23 -2.44
N ALA A 227 -13.38 6.45 -2.08
CA ALA A 227 -14.79 6.79 -1.91
C ALA A 227 -15.66 6.51 -3.14
N GLU A 228 -15.08 6.57 -4.34
CA GLU A 228 -15.80 6.28 -5.58
C GLU A 228 -16.20 4.81 -5.74
N HIS A 229 -15.55 3.87 -5.06
CA HIS A 229 -15.88 2.44 -5.12
C HIS A 229 -16.99 2.03 -4.16
N LYS A 230 -17.23 2.84 -3.12
CA LYS A 230 -18.08 2.45 -1.97
C LYS A 230 -19.47 1.99 -2.40
N TYR A 231 -20.12 2.70 -3.33
CA TYR A 231 -21.47 2.37 -3.76
C TYR A 231 -21.56 0.94 -4.33
N TYR A 232 -20.54 0.52 -5.07
CA TYR A 232 -20.52 -0.77 -5.75
C TYR A 232 -20.41 -1.91 -4.73
N PHE A 233 -19.57 -1.75 -3.71
CA PHE A 233 -19.42 -2.77 -2.67
C PHE A 233 -20.59 -2.78 -1.69
N ASP A 234 -21.17 -1.62 -1.38
CA ASP A 234 -22.42 -1.57 -0.62
C ASP A 234 -23.53 -2.36 -1.34
N ASP A 235 -23.75 -2.12 -2.65
CA ASP A 235 -24.75 -2.85 -3.44
C ASP A 235 -24.46 -4.36 -3.47
N ALA A 236 -23.19 -4.74 -3.73
CA ALA A 236 -22.79 -6.14 -3.78
C ALA A 236 -23.00 -6.85 -2.43
N MET A 237 -22.63 -6.22 -1.31
CA MET A 237 -22.78 -6.79 0.02
C MET A 237 -24.24 -6.82 0.49
N ALA A 238 -25.03 -5.79 0.16
CA ALA A 238 -26.46 -5.76 0.47
C ALA A 238 -27.26 -6.85 -0.27
N SER A 239 -26.77 -7.32 -1.42
CA SER A 239 -27.41 -8.41 -2.18
C SER A 239 -27.21 -9.80 -1.57
N ARG A 240 -26.25 -9.96 -0.64
CA ARG A 240 -25.90 -11.23 -0.01
C ARG A 240 -26.80 -11.52 1.19
N LYS A 241 -27.39 -12.73 1.23
CA LYS A 241 -28.29 -13.16 2.31
C LYS A 241 -27.58 -13.53 3.62
N ASP A 242 -26.27 -13.74 3.56
CA ASP A 242 -25.40 -14.10 4.68
C ASP A 242 -24.62 -12.88 5.23
N VAL A 243 -24.95 -11.68 4.76
CA VAL A 243 -24.28 -10.43 5.12
C VAL A 243 -25.29 -9.40 5.60
N ARG A 244 -24.98 -8.82 6.77
CA ARG A 244 -25.58 -7.56 7.21
C ARG A 244 -24.66 -6.41 6.88
N LEU A 245 -25.05 -5.62 5.89
CA LEU A 245 -24.38 -4.35 5.60
C LEU A 245 -24.74 -3.32 6.68
N VAL A 246 -23.72 -2.69 7.26
CA VAL A 246 -23.83 -1.59 8.22
C VAL A 246 -23.36 -0.31 7.55
N GLN A 247 -24.09 0.79 7.75
CA GLN A 247 -23.67 2.11 7.28
C GLN A 247 -22.89 2.84 8.36
N LEU A 248 -22.00 3.75 7.97
CA LEU A 248 -21.18 4.50 8.93
C LEU A 248 -22.04 5.33 9.90
N SER A 249 -23.19 5.82 9.46
CA SER A 249 -24.18 6.51 10.30
C SER A 249 -24.69 5.67 11.46
N ASP A 250 -24.71 4.34 11.31
CA ASP A 250 -25.22 3.41 12.32
C ASP A 250 -24.23 3.20 13.47
N LEU A 251 -23.00 3.70 13.32
CA LEU A 251 -21.93 3.59 14.32
C LEU A 251 -21.79 4.83 15.21
N LEU A 252 -22.65 5.83 15.02
CA LEU A 252 -22.50 7.10 15.72
C LEU A 252 -23.02 7.03 17.17
N PRO A 253 -22.36 7.72 18.12
CA PRO A 253 -21.12 8.51 17.95
C PRO A 253 -19.85 7.65 17.86
N LEU A 254 -18.84 8.13 17.13
CA LEU A 254 -17.53 7.45 17.08
C LEU A 254 -16.82 7.53 18.44
N LYS A 255 -16.06 6.48 18.77
CA LYS A 255 -15.18 6.47 19.95
C LYS A 255 -14.12 7.58 19.83
N SER A 256 -13.85 8.26 20.95
CA SER A 256 -12.74 9.22 21.05
C SER A 256 -11.43 8.50 21.44
N THR A 257 -11.01 7.52 20.62
CA THR A 257 -9.79 6.75 20.88
C THR A 257 -8.58 7.46 20.27
N PRO A 258 -7.49 7.72 21.02
CA PRO A 258 -6.25 8.19 20.44
C PRO A 258 -5.63 7.11 19.55
N MET A 259 -4.96 7.53 18.48
CA MET A 259 -4.26 6.62 17.58
C MET A 259 -3.17 5.82 18.30
N ASP A 260 -3.06 4.53 18.00
CA ASP A 260 -1.98 3.71 18.54
C ASP A 260 -0.60 4.22 18.11
N SER A 261 0.42 3.94 18.93
CA SER A 261 1.76 4.49 18.74
C SER A 261 2.42 4.00 17.46
N LEU A 262 2.10 2.80 16.99
CA LEU A 262 2.65 2.21 15.77
C LEU A 262 2.13 2.96 14.53
N ILE A 263 0.82 3.14 14.42
CA ILE A 263 0.21 3.88 13.31
C ILE A 263 0.57 5.36 13.39
N ALA A 264 0.54 5.96 14.59
CA ALA A 264 0.95 7.34 14.77
C ALA A 264 2.43 7.55 14.39
N HIS A 265 3.30 6.60 14.68
CA HIS A 265 4.68 6.61 14.21
C HIS A 265 4.75 6.55 12.68
N TYR A 266 4.08 5.56 12.05
CA TYR A 266 4.03 5.41 10.60
C TYR A 266 3.55 6.69 9.88
N LEU A 267 2.47 7.31 10.35
CA LEU A 267 1.94 8.52 9.71
C LEU A 267 2.91 9.72 9.78
N ARG A 268 3.72 9.79 10.86
CA ARG A 268 4.73 10.85 11.02
C ARG A 268 6.00 10.59 10.23
N THR A 269 6.51 9.36 10.24
CA THR A 269 7.85 9.03 9.72
C THR A 269 7.82 8.34 8.37
N GLY A 270 6.69 7.76 7.97
CA GLY A 270 6.58 6.86 6.82
C GLY A 270 7.06 5.43 7.10
N VAL A 271 7.64 5.15 8.27
CA VAL A 271 8.19 3.82 8.60
C VAL A 271 7.05 2.87 9.00
N ALA A 272 6.69 1.96 8.10
CA ALA A 272 5.61 0.99 8.31
C ALA A 272 6.12 -0.29 9.00
N LEU A 273 6.51 -0.20 10.27
CA LEU A 273 7.02 -1.34 11.04
C LEU A 273 5.97 -2.46 11.13
N GLY A 274 6.37 -3.69 10.80
CA GLY A 274 5.48 -4.87 10.83
C GLY A 274 4.58 -5.05 9.60
N TYR A 275 4.58 -4.09 8.67
CA TYR A 275 3.86 -4.23 7.39
C TYR A 275 4.67 -5.05 6.38
N TYR A 276 5.89 -4.62 6.07
CA TYR A 276 6.75 -5.32 5.11
C TYR A 276 7.23 -6.67 5.65
N GLU A 277 7.59 -7.57 4.74
CA GLU A 277 8.21 -8.87 5.11
C GLU A 277 9.58 -8.70 5.79
N ASP A 278 10.31 -7.63 5.44
CA ASP A 278 11.61 -7.27 6.00
C ASP A 278 11.58 -5.86 6.63
N LYS A 279 12.21 -5.72 7.80
CA LYS A 279 12.28 -4.46 8.56
C LYS A 279 13.12 -3.40 7.85
N GLU A 280 14.20 -3.79 7.17
CA GLU A 280 15.04 -2.82 6.44
C GLU A 280 14.25 -2.14 5.31
N THR A 281 13.34 -2.88 4.69
CA THR A 281 12.45 -2.36 3.66
C THR A 281 11.50 -1.30 4.21
N ALA A 282 11.02 -1.42 5.45
CA ALA A 282 10.21 -0.38 6.08
C ALA A 282 10.97 0.96 6.17
N TYR A 283 12.23 0.92 6.58
CA TYR A 283 13.07 2.11 6.68
C TYR A 283 13.43 2.69 5.32
N ARG A 284 13.88 1.85 4.36
CA ARG A 284 14.18 2.36 3.02
C ARG A 284 12.96 3.00 2.36
N GLN A 285 11.79 2.37 2.42
CA GLN A 285 10.60 2.94 1.78
C GLN A 285 10.18 4.28 2.41
N ALA A 286 10.51 4.51 3.68
CA ALA A 286 10.33 5.81 4.33
C ALA A 286 11.36 6.86 3.87
N LEU A 287 12.60 6.43 3.55
CA LEU A 287 13.67 7.32 3.08
C LEU A 287 13.58 7.66 1.59
N VAL A 288 13.05 6.76 0.75
CA VAL A 288 12.95 6.98 -0.70
C VAL A 288 12.35 8.35 -1.06
N PRO A 289 11.17 8.74 -0.58
CA PRO A 289 10.60 10.05 -0.92
C PRO A 289 11.37 11.25 -0.32
N LEU A 290 12.31 11.01 0.59
CA LEU A 290 13.10 12.05 1.25
C LEU A 290 14.48 12.24 0.60
N LEU A 291 15.10 11.17 0.09
CA LEU A 291 16.50 11.15 -0.36
C LEU A 291 16.69 10.63 -1.79
N HIS A 292 15.69 9.95 -2.36
CA HIS A 292 15.73 9.25 -3.65
C HIS A 292 14.44 9.50 -4.45
N GLY A 293 13.86 10.69 -4.32
CA GLY A 293 12.73 11.14 -5.14
C GLY A 293 13.15 11.36 -6.60
N PRO A 294 12.23 11.79 -7.47
CA PRO A 294 12.54 12.14 -8.85
C PRO A 294 13.76 13.07 -8.91
N ASP A 295 14.74 12.69 -9.74
CA ASP A 295 15.98 13.42 -10.01
C ASP A 295 16.93 13.61 -8.81
N MET A 296 16.55 13.21 -7.58
CA MET A 296 17.35 13.46 -6.37
C MET A 296 18.69 12.75 -6.35
N ASP A 297 18.79 11.58 -6.98
CA ASP A 297 20.05 10.84 -7.09
C ASP A 297 21.02 11.48 -8.10
N ASP A 298 20.51 12.14 -9.14
CA ASP A 298 21.32 12.69 -10.23
C ASP A 298 21.58 14.20 -10.06
N GLU A 299 20.66 14.89 -9.38
CA GLU A 299 20.71 16.30 -9.01
C GLU A 299 20.58 16.44 -7.48
N PRO A 300 21.66 16.18 -6.71
CA PRO A 300 21.59 16.05 -5.25
C PRO A 300 21.20 17.37 -4.56
N GLU A 301 21.34 18.50 -5.25
CA GLU A 301 20.89 19.82 -4.84
C GLU A 301 19.37 19.98 -4.76
N THR A 302 18.60 19.10 -5.40
CA THR A 302 17.13 19.11 -5.35
C THR A 302 16.59 18.58 -4.02
N VAL A 303 17.42 17.87 -3.24
CA VAL A 303 17.05 17.37 -1.92
C VAL A 303 16.94 18.53 -0.93
N ARG A 304 15.73 18.72 -0.39
CA ARG A 304 15.42 19.86 0.46
C ARG A 304 15.91 19.67 1.90
N ALA A 305 16.22 20.78 2.56
CA ALA A 305 16.68 20.77 3.95
C ALA A 305 15.64 20.16 4.91
N GLU A 306 14.34 20.35 4.66
CA GLU A 306 13.27 19.76 5.48
C GLU A 306 13.23 18.24 5.36
N ASP A 307 13.56 17.69 4.20
CA ASP A 307 13.57 16.25 3.96
C ASP A 307 14.81 15.61 4.63
N MET A 308 15.95 16.30 4.61
CA MET A 308 17.14 15.93 5.38
C MET A 308 16.89 15.90 6.89
N ALA A 309 16.13 16.88 7.41
CA ALA A 309 15.76 16.94 8.82
C ALA A 309 14.85 15.77 9.24
N LYS A 310 14.01 15.26 8.33
CA LYS A 310 13.16 14.07 8.55
C LYS A 310 13.94 12.76 8.41
N ALA A 311 14.89 12.69 7.47
CA ALA A 311 15.65 11.48 7.20
C ALA A 311 16.61 11.08 8.34
N GLY A 312 17.24 12.07 9.00
CA GLY A 312 18.20 11.81 10.08
C GLY A 312 17.67 10.96 11.24
N PRO A 313 16.49 11.27 11.81
CA PRO A 313 15.82 10.43 12.81
C PRO A 313 15.54 9.02 12.32
N ILE A 314 15.07 8.85 11.07
CA ILE A 314 14.77 7.53 10.47
C ILE A 314 16.05 6.68 10.35
N ILE A 315 17.16 7.27 9.90
CA ILE A 315 18.47 6.61 9.82
C ILE A 315 18.97 6.18 11.20
N SER A 316 18.79 7.04 12.21
CA SER A 316 19.20 6.76 13.59
C SER A 316 18.38 5.61 14.18
N GLU A 317 17.08 5.61 13.92
CA GLU A 317 16.18 4.52 14.33
C GLU A 317 16.55 3.20 13.63
N TRP A 318 16.81 3.24 12.32
CA TRP A 318 17.25 2.07 11.57
C TRP A 318 18.56 1.50 12.13
N GLU A 319 19.54 2.34 12.47
CA GLU A 319 20.80 1.90 13.08
C GLU A 319 20.57 1.18 14.42
N LEU A 320 19.67 1.68 15.26
CA LEU A 320 19.31 1.05 16.53
C LEU A 320 18.55 -0.27 16.33
N ALA A 321 17.67 -0.33 15.33
CA ALA A 321 16.83 -1.49 15.06
C ALA A 321 17.60 -2.64 14.38
N VAL A 322 18.58 -2.32 13.54
CA VAL A 322 19.30 -3.28 12.69
C VAL A 322 20.81 -2.96 12.71
N GLY A 323 21.45 -3.20 13.86
CA GLY A 323 22.81 -2.74 14.17
C GLY A 323 23.94 -3.11 13.19
N ASN A 324 23.74 -4.07 12.26
CA ASN A 324 24.70 -4.43 11.22
C ASN A 324 24.07 -4.45 9.81
N SER A 325 23.24 -3.44 9.50
CA SER A 325 22.64 -3.32 8.16
C SER A 325 23.64 -2.80 7.11
N LYS A 326 23.87 -3.61 6.08
CA LYS A 326 24.69 -3.21 4.92
C LYS A 326 23.98 -2.17 4.08
N ARG A 327 22.67 -2.34 3.90
CA ARG A 327 21.81 -1.40 3.19
C ARG A 327 21.84 -0.03 3.85
N LEU A 328 21.74 0.01 5.19
CA LEU A 328 21.91 1.25 5.94
C LEU A 328 23.27 1.92 5.69
N SER A 329 24.35 1.15 5.49
CA SER A 329 25.67 1.76 5.20
C SER A 329 25.68 2.48 3.85
N PHE A 330 24.98 1.95 2.85
CA PHE A 330 24.76 2.64 1.57
C PHE A 330 23.95 3.93 1.78
N GLU A 331 22.82 3.85 2.47
CA GLU A 331 21.92 4.98 2.74
C GLU A 331 22.62 6.08 3.57
N LYS A 332 23.41 5.70 4.59
CA LYS A 332 24.21 6.63 5.40
C LYS A 332 25.31 7.31 4.59
N THR A 333 25.88 6.61 3.61
CA THR A 333 26.87 7.22 2.70
C THR A 333 26.21 8.36 1.94
N TRP A 334 25.02 8.12 1.38
CA TRP A 334 24.27 9.13 0.65
C TRP A 334 23.81 10.29 1.53
N TYR A 335 23.18 9.98 2.67
CA TYR A 335 22.74 10.98 3.64
C TYR A 335 23.88 11.91 4.10
N TYR A 336 25.05 11.37 4.47
CA TYR A 336 26.16 12.21 4.91
C TYR A 336 26.80 12.99 3.76
N PHE A 337 26.75 12.49 2.52
CA PHE A 337 27.15 13.25 1.35
C PHE A 337 26.24 14.49 1.18
N LEU A 338 24.92 14.30 1.24
CA LEU A 338 23.93 15.38 1.17
C LEU A 338 24.08 16.39 2.32
N CYS A 339 24.43 15.92 3.53
CA CYS A 339 24.79 16.80 4.65
C CYS A 339 26.13 17.54 4.50
N LYS A 340 26.87 17.31 3.40
CA LYS A 340 28.23 17.84 3.17
C LYS A 340 29.27 17.36 4.19
N ASP A 341 28.99 16.27 4.92
CA ASP A 341 29.94 15.60 5.81
C ASP A 341 30.65 14.47 5.07
N TYR A 342 31.48 14.84 4.10
CA TYR A 342 32.18 13.89 3.24
C TYR A 342 33.10 12.95 4.02
N LYS A 343 33.63 13.40 5.17
CA LYS A 343 34.48 12.57 6.04
C LYS A 343 33.68 11.42 6.65
N ARG A 344 32.46 11.69 7.15
CA ARG A 344 31.56 10.63 7.63
C ARG A 344 31.07 9.75 6.49
N ALA A 345 30.68 10.34 5.35
CA ALA A 345 30.24 9.59 4.18
C ALA A 345 31.28 8.55 3.73
N ILE A 346 32.55 8.95 3.57
CA ILE A 346 33.66 8.05 3.22
C ILE A 346 33.86 6.94 4.25
N ARG A 347 33.67 7.23 5.55
CA ARG A 347 33.81 6.22 6.61
C ARG A 347 32.71 5.16 6.51
N GLU A 348 31.46 5.56 6.31
CA GLU A 348 30.35 4.60 6.13
C GLU A 348 30.52 3.81 4.83
N ALA A 349 30.94 4.45 3.74
CA ALA A 349 31.21 3.77 2.48
C ALA A 349 32.28 2.67 2.61
N ARG A 350 33.33 2.91 3.41
CA ARG A 350 34.37 1.90 3.69
C ARG A 350 33.85 0.73 4.51
N ARG A 351 32.82 0.93 5.35
CA ARG A 351 32.16 -0.18 6.05
C ARG A 351 31.40 -1.04 5.05
N PHE A 352 30.70 -0.42 4.10
CA PHE A 352 29.97 -1.10 3.05
C PHE A 352 30.86 -1.94 2.11
N ILE A 353 31.99 -1.40 1.61
CA ILE A 353 32.93 -2.09 0.71
C ILE A 353 33.38 -3.45 1.22
N ARG A 354 33.53 -3.61 2.53
CA ARG A 354 33.96 -4.88 3.14
C ARG A 354 32.89 -5.99 3.09
N SER A 355 31.75 -5.72 2.48
CA SER A 355 30.56 -6.57 2.52
C SER A 355 29.71 -6.55 1.24
N THR A 356 30.21 -5.92 0.18
CA THR A 356 29.50 -5.74 -1.11
C THR A 356 29.17 -7.05 -1.81
N ASP A 357 30.00 -8.08 -1.61
CA ASP A 357 29.86 -9.46 -2.11
C ASP A 357 28.69 -10.24 -1.50
N LYS A 358 28.05 -9.69 -0.46
CA LYS A 358 27.03 -10.38 0.34
C LYS A 358 25.66 -9.69 0.29
N LEU A 359 25.39 -8.91 -0.76
CA LEU A 359 24.05 -8.36 -1.00
C LEU A 359 23.19 -9.37 -1.79
N PRO A 360 21.87 -9.42 -1.55
CA PRO A 360 20.93 -10.09 -2.45
C PRO A 360 21.10 -9.59 -3.90
N ALA A 361 21.02 -10.50 -4.88
CA ALA A 361 21.31 -10.19 -6.28
C ALA A 361 20.41 -9.05 -6.84
N ASP A 362 19.14 -9.03 -6.45
CA ASP A 362 18.16 -7.99 -6.80
C ASP A 362 18.54 -6.60 -6.27
N LEU A 363 19.31 -6.53 -5.18
CA LEU A 363 19.82 -5.27 -4.64
C LEU A 363 21.15 -4.87 -5.25
N GLN A 364 21.93 -5.81 -5.80
CA GLN A 364 23.25 -5.51 -6.36
C GLN A 364 23.17 -4.61 -7.58
N GLU A 365 22.21 -4.88 -8.48
CA GLU A 365 22.02 -4.14 -9.74
C GLU A 365 21.83 -2.62 -9.49
N PHE A 366 21.09 -2.26 -8.45
CA PHE A 366 20.89 -0.86 -8.10
C PHE A 366 21.97 -0.32 -7.14
N ILE A 367 22.31 -1.05 -6.07
CA ILE A 367 23.15 -0.49 -5.01
C ILE A 367 24.60 -0.34 -5.47
N ILE A 368 25.16 -1.30 -6.21
CA ILE A 368 26.59 -1.31 -6.55
C ILE A 368 26.99 -0.12 -7.44
N PRO A 369 26.27 0.18 -8.55
CA PRO A 369 26.62 1.31 -9.41
C PRO A 369 26.56 2.64 -8.66
N PHE A 370 25.44 2.90 -8.00
CA PHE A 370 25.22 4.15 -7.28
C PHE A 370 26.14 4.29 -6.07
N PHE A 371 26.49 3.18 -5.41
CA PHE A 371 27.46 3.19 -4.31
C PHE A 371 28.82 3.73 -4.76
N TRP A 372 29.39 3.17 -5.84
CA TRP A 372 30.71 3.57 -6.33
C TRP A 372 30.72 5.00 -6.84
N ARG A 373 29.67 5.41 -7.57
CA ARG A 373 29.46 6.79 -7.98
C ARG A 373 29.44 7.74 -6.79
N ASN A 374 28.61 7.46 -5.78
CA ASN A 374 28.45 8.32 -4.60
C ASN A 374 29.73 8.39 -3.76
N LEU A 375 30.50 7.29 -3.67
CA LEU A 375 31.83 7.30 -3.06
C LEU A 375 32.81 8.17 -3.85
N GLY A 376 32.76 8.12 -5.18
CA GLY A 376 33.53 9.00 -6.06
C GLY A 376 33.20 10.48 -5.79
N PHE A 377 31.90 10.83 -5.74
CA PHE A 377 31.45 12.18 -5.38
C PHE A 377 32.01 12.62 -4.03
N CYS A 378 31.95 11.77 -3.01
CA CYS A 378 32.53 12.06 -1.71
C CYS A 378 34.03 12.35 -1.77
N TYR A 379 34.79 11.64 -2.62
CA TYR A 379 36.22 11.87 -2.78
C TYR A 379 36.53 13.15 -3.55
N ASP A 380 35.80 13.46 -4.62
CA ASP A 380 35.97 14.73 -5.35
C ASP A 380 35.66 15.92 -4.45
N MET A 381 34.54 15.88 -3.72
CA MET A 381 34.18 16.94 -2.77
C MET A 381 35.14 17.07 -1.58
N ALA A 382 35.92 16.03 -1.28
CA ALA A 382 36.99 16.05 -0.29
C ALA A 382 38.37 16.44 -0.88
N GLY A 383 38.45 16.82 -2.16
CA GLY A 383 39.69 17.17 -2.85
C GLY A 383 40.62 15.98 -3.14
N ARG A 384 40.08 14.76 -3.19
CA ARG A 384 40.85 13.50 -3.31
C ARG A 384 40.70 12.88 -4.70
N ARG A 385 41.01 13.66 -5.73
CA ARG A 385 40.72 13.33 -7.14
C ARG A 385 41.16 11.93 -7.58
N LYS A 386 42.39 11.53 -7.27
CA LYS A 386 42.90 10.19 -7.64
C LYS A 386 42.00 9.07 -7.10
N LYS A 387 41.51 9.22 -5.87
CA LYS A 387 40.64 8.22 -5.23
C LYS A 387 39.21 8.26 -5.75
N ALA A 388 38.75 9.41 -6.23
CA ALA A 388 37.48 9.53 -6.92
C ALA A 388 37.52 8.76 -8.25
N ALA A 389 38.55 9.02 -9.08
CA ALA A 389 38.77 8.29 -10.33
C ALA A 389 38.87 6.75 -10.11
N GLU A 390 39.59 6.30 -9.08
CA GLU A 390 39.64 4.88 -8.69
C GLU A 390 38.26 4.31 -8.28
N ALA A 391 37.39 5.13 -7.69
CA ALA A 391 36.03 4.69 -7.32
C ALA A 391 35.13 4.59 -8.56
N TYR A 392 35.19 5.58 -9.46
CA TYR A 392 34.44 5.55 -10.72
C TYR A 392 34.84 4.38 -11.61
N ASP A 393 36.15 4.14 -11.78
CA ASP A 393 36.67 3.02 -12.58
C ASP A 393 36.21 1.65 -12.05
N LYS A 394 36.22 1.47 -10.71
CA LYS A 394 35.68 0.26 -10.07
C LYS A 394 34.18 0.12 -10.31
N GLY A 395 33.45 1.22 -10.23
CA GLY A 395 32.03 1.27 -10.48
C GLY A 395 31.67 0.84 -11.91
N ILE A 396 32.31 1.46 -12.90
CA ILE A 396 32.18 1.13 -14.34
C ILE A 396 32.53 -0.35 -14.57
N SER A 397 33.64 -0.82 -13.99
CA SER A 397 34.06 -2.22 -14.11
C SER A 397 33.04 -3.19 -13.51
N ALA A 398 32.46 -2.86 -12.35
CA ALA A 398 31.42 -3.66 -11.73
C ALA A 398 30.14 -3.70 -12.58
N CYS A 399 29.70 -2.56 -13.13
CA CYS A 399 28.55 -2.51 -14.04
C CYS A 399 28.75 -3.42 -15.27
N ARG A 400 29.94 -3.36 -15.89
CA ARG A 400 30.29 -4.23 -17.03
C ARG A 400 30.27 -5.72 -16.66
N GLN A 401 30.76 -6.08 -15.46
CA GLN A 401 30.73 -7.46 -14.98
C GLN A 401 29.30 -7.97 -14.73
N MET A 402 28.38 -7.07 -14.33
CA MET A 402 26.96 -7.39 -14.16
C MET A 402 26.18 -7.39 -15.49
N GLY A 403 26.81 -7.08 -16.62
CA GLY A 403 26.16 -7.06 -17.94
C GLY A 403 25.27 -5.83 -18.17
N MET A 404 25.46 -4.75 -17.41
CA MET A 404 24.76 -3.48 -17.63
C MET A 404 25.14 -2.89 -18.99
N ASN A 405 24.17 -2.29 -19.69
CA ASN A 405 24.39 -1.74 -21.02
C ASN A 405 25.27 -0.47 -20.96
N GLY A 406 25.84 -0.07 -22.11
CA GLY A 406 26.76 1.07 -22.18
C GLY A 406 26.10 2.42 -21.85
N GLU A 407 24.86 2.63 -22.31
CA GLU A 407 24.10 3.87 -22.10
C GLU A 407 23.81 4.09 -20.62
N ASP A 408 23.33 3.07 -19.89
CA ASP A 408 23.09 3.13 -18.45
C ASP A 408 24.38 3.46 -17.66
N ILE A 409 25.53 2.91 -18.09
CA ILE A 409 26.82 3.20 -17.46
C ILE A 409 27.22 4.65 -17.72
N GLU A 410 27.04 5.15 -18.94
CA GLU A 410 27.29 6.54 -19.31
C GLU A 410 26.36 7.50 -18.56
N ASP A 411 25.08 7.15 -18.35
CA ASP A 411 24.14 7.97 -17.59
C ASP A 411 24.55 8.07 -16.11
N ILE A 412 24.94 6.96 -15.49
CA ILE A 412 25.33 6.91 -14.08
C ILE A 412 26.68 7.60 -13.84
N TYR A 413 27.69 7.34 -14.68
CA TYR A 413 29.07 7.81 -14.44
C TYR A 413 29.45 9.06 -15.24
N ARG A 414 28.64 9.44 -16.24
CA ARG A 414 28.89 10.58 -17.14
C ARG A 414 30.36 10.62 -17.54
N ASP A 415 30.98 11.79 -17.42
CA ASP A 415 32.42 11.96 -17.60
C ASP A 415 33.18 12.13 -16.27
N TYR A 416 32.67 11.55 -15.17
CA TYR A 416 33.27 11.71 -13.85
C TYR A 416 34.66 11.06 -13.72
N LEU A 417 35.00 10.14 -14.62
CA LEU A 417 36.34 9.53 -14.69
C LEU A 417 37.41 10.56 -15.07
N HIS A 418 37.08 11.55 -15.91
CA HIS A 418 38.01 12.57 -16.35
C HIS A 418 37.77 13.91 -15.65
N HIS A 419 36.51 14.28 -15.41
CA HIS A 419 36.13 15.52 -14.75
C HIS A 419 35.66 15.28 -13.31
N PRO A 420 36.09 16.10 -12.33
CA PRO A 420 35.60 15.96 -10.97
C PRO A 420 34.12 16.31 -10.89
N TYR A 421 33.37 15.60 -10.06
CA TYR A 421 32.01 16.01 -9.72
C TYR A 421 32.01 17.41 -9.08
N SER A 422 31.09 18.25 -9.55
CA SER A 422 30.80 19.57 -9.00
C SER A 422 29.29 19.78 -8.92
N PRO A 423 28.74 20.29 -7.80
CA PRO A 423 27.32 20.59 -7.66
C PRO A 423 26.77 21.62 -8.67
N GLN A 424 27.63 22.29 -9.43
CA GLN A 424 27.25 23.31 -10.42
C GLN A 424 27.15 22.75 -11.85
N GLN A 425 27.47 21.47 -12.06
CA GLN A 425 27.47 20.81 -13.37
C GLN A 425 26.19 20.00 -13.65
N GLY A 426 25.23 19.96 -12.71
CA GLY A 426 23.99 19.18 -12.79
C GLY A 426 22.92 19.76 -13.73
N SER A 427 22.98 21.05 -14.07
CA SER A 427 21.96 21.73 -14.88
C SER A 427 22.28 21.77 -16.38
N ARG A 428 22.41 20.61 -17.02
CA ARG A 428 22.45 20.52 -18.49
C ARG A 428 21.43 19.57 -19.05
#